data_AF-A0ABD5PZM9-F1
#
_entry.id   AF-A0ABD5PZM9-F1
#
_cell.length_a   1.000
_cell.length_b   1.000
_cell.length_c   1.000
_cell.angle_alpha   90.00
_cell.angle_beta   90.00
_cell.angle_gamma   90.00
#
_symmetry.space_group_name_H-M   'P 1'
#
loop_
_entity.id
_entity.type
_entity.pdbx_description
1 polymer ?
#
loop_
_entity_poly.entity_id
_entity_poly.type
_entity_poly.pdbx_seq_one_letter_code
_entity_poly.pdbx_strand_id
1 'polypeptide(L)' 'MTQGQIRRHALLPARTTRDALTKLEDDGLVEEEMYVPDARKRLYLPRPVSVPEDAELTA' A
#
# COMPACT_ATOMS: atom_id res chain seq x y z
N MET A 1 4.12 -3.53 -5.21
CA MET A 1 5.50 -2.97 -5.06
C MET A 1 6.11 -3.44 -3.73
N THR A 2 7.44 -3.53 -3.61
CA THR A 2 8.07 -3.80 -2.29
C THR A 2 8.00 -2.56 -1.39
N GLN A 3 8.04 -2.74 -0.06
CA GLN A 3 8.09 -1.64 0.91
C GLN A 3 9.23 -0.64 0.62
N GLY A 4 10.39 -1.14 0.18
CA GLY A 4 11.54 -0.31 -0.17
C GLY A 4 11.30 0.55 -1.41
N GLN A 5 10.56 0.04 -2.40
CA GLN A 5 10.14 0.84 -3.56
C GLN A 5 9.12 1.89 -3.12
N ILE A 6 8.07 1.50 -2.37
CA ILE A 6 7.02 2.40 -1.88
C ILE A 6 7.63 3.56 -1.10
N ARG A 7 8.55 3.27 -0.17
CA ARG A 7 9.30 4.28 0.58
C ARG A 7 9.97 5.32 -0.32
N ARG A 8 10.66 4.87 -1.38
CA ARG A 8 11.36 5.77 -2.31
C ARG A 8 10.39 6.62 -3.12
N HIS A 9 9.25 6.06 -3.53
CA HIS A 9 8.25 6.79 -4.30
C HIS A 9 7.46 7.80 -3.44
N ALA A 10 7.11 7.43 -2.21
CA ALA A 10 6.35 8.27 -1.30
C ALA A 10 7.22 9.29 -0.54
N LEU A 11 8.54 9.20 -0.65
CA LEU A 11 9.51 10.03 0.10
C LEU A 11 9.30 9.99 1.62
N LEU A 12 8.83 8.85 2.13
CA LEU A 12 8.56 8.65 3.56
C LEU A 12 9.75 7.98 4.28
N PRO A 13 9.93 8.22 5.59
CA PRO A 13 10.81 7.41 6.41
C PRO A 13 10.37 5.94 6.45
N ALA A 14 11.31 5.03 6.70
CA ALA A 14 11.01 3.58 6.75
C ALA A 14 9.97 3.22 7.83
N ARG A 15 10.02 3.87 8.99
CA ARG A 15 9.04 3.65 10.07
C ARG A 15 7.64 4.12 9.66
N THR A 16 7.53 5.29 9.07
CA THR A 16 6.26 5.85 8.57
C THR A 16 5.69 5.03 7.42
N THR A 17 6.54 4.53 6.52
CA THR A 17 6.10 3.65 5.43
C THR A 17 5.52 2.35 5.98
N ARG A 18 6.15 1.75 7.00
CA ARG A 18 5.63 0.56 7.68
C ARG A 18 4.27 0.81 8.31
N ASP A 19 4.19 1.85 9.13
CA ASP A 19 2.95 2.25 9.82
C ASP A 19 1.80 2.50 8.83
N ALA A 20 2.07 3.19 7.73
CA ALA A 20 1.09 3.43 6.69
C ALA A 20 0.62 2.13 6.00
N LEU A 21 1.54 1.22 5.66
CA LEU A 21 1.19 -0.05 5.04
C LEU A 21 0.37 -0.95 5.98
N THR A 22 0.70 -0.99 7.27
CA THR A 22 -0.08 -1.71 8.27
C THR A 22 -1.51 -1.16 8.35
N LYS A 23 -1.68 0.17 8.42
CA LYS A 23 -3.02 0.78 8.44
C LYS A 23 -3.83 0.47 7.18
N LEU A 24 -3.20 0.57 6.01
CA LEU A 24 -3.86 0.27 4.74
C LEU A 24 -4.24 -1.22 4.62
N GLU A 25 -3.43 -2.12 5.18
CA GLU A 25 -3.74 -3.55 5.24
C GLU A 25 -4.89 -3.83 6.21
N ASP A 26 -4.87 -3.22 7.40
CA ASP A 26 -5.94 -3.31 8.41
C ASP A 26 -7.28 -2.80 7.85
N ASP A 27 -7.26 -1.74 7.04
CA ASP A 27 -8.43 -1.18 6.36
C ASP A 27 -8.84 -1.96 5.10
N GLY A 28 -8.12 -3.03 4.74
CA GLY A 28 -8.39 -3.85 3.56
C GLY A 28 -8.13 -3.14 2.22
N LEU A 29 -7.36 -2.06 2.23
CA LEU A 29 -7.01 -1.24 1.06
C LEU A 29 -5.75 -1.76 0.36
N VAL A 30 -4.93 -2.54 1.05
CA VAL A 30 -3.69 -3.14 0.53
C VAL A 30 -3.62 -4.62 0.94
N GLU A 31 -3.07 -5.45 0.07
CA GLU A 31 -2.81 -6.87 0.30
C GLU A 31 -1.31 -7.16 0.30
N GLU A 32 -0.86 -8.00 1.22
CA GLU A 32 0.54 -8.39 1.38
C GLU A 32 0.83 -9.81 0.87
N GLU A 33 1.69 -9.92 -0.14
CA GLU A 33 2.09 -11.19 -0.75
C GLU A 33 3.60 -11.47 -0.65
N MET A 34 3.98 -12.74 -0.85
CA MET A 34 5.40 -13.12 -0.89
C MET A 34 6.07 -12.54 -2.15
N TYR A 35 7.24 -11.93 -1.97
CA TYR A 35 8.06 -11.54 -3.12
C TYR A 35 8.91 -12.72 -3.59
N VAL A 36 8.47 -13.39 -4.66
CA VAL A 36 9.10 -14.61 -5.20
C VAL A 36 10.64 -14.50 -5.37
N PRO A 37 11.20 -13.39 -5.91
CA PRO A 37 12.66 -13.29 -6.08
C PRO A 37 13.47 -13.19 -4.78
N ASP A 38 12.85 -12.81 -3.65
CA ASP A 38 13.51 -12.72 -2.33
C ASP A 38 12.44 -12.83 -1.24
N ALA A 39 12.26 -14.03 -0.68
CA ALA A 39 11.21 -14.35 0.28
C ALA A 39 11.27 -13.55 1.61
N ARG A 40 12.38 -12.85 1.88
CA ARG A 40 12.48 -11.91 3.01
C ARG A 40 11.76 -10.59 2.76
N LYS A 41 11.35 -10.36 1.52
CA LYS A 41 10.58 -9.18 1.11
C LYS A 41 9.13 -9.57 0.87
N ARG A 42 8.28 -8.56 0.96
CA ARG A 42 6.85 -8.64 0.69
C ARG A 42 6.48 -7.70 -0.45
N LEU A 43 5.47 -8.09 -1.21
CA LEU A 43 4.79 -7.24 -2.18
C LEU A 43 3.53 -6.67 -1.55
N TYR A 44 3.32 -5.38 -1.73
CA TYR A 44 2.10 -4.70 -1.36
C TYR A 44 1.33 -4.36 -2.64
N LEU A 45 0.09 -4.84 -2.71
CA LEU A 45 -0.81 -4.68 -3.86
C LEU A 45 -2.02 -3.84 -3.43
N PRO A 46 -2.38 -2.77 -4.14
CA PRO A 46 -3.59 -2.01 -3.84
C PRO A 46 -4.82 -2.86 -4.13
N ARG A 47 -5.81 -2.81 -3.25
CA ARG A 47 -7.14 -3.38 -3.48
C ARG A 47 -8.01 -2.35 -4.21
N PRO A 48 -8.90 -2.79 -5.12
CA PRO A 48 -9.82 -1.88 -5.78
C PRO A 48 -10.78 -1.29 -4.74
N VAL A 49 -10.82 0.04 -4.68
CA VAL A 49 -11.83 0.78 -3.91
C VAL A 49 -12.91 1.25 -4.88
N SER A 50 -14.18 0.99 -4.54
CA SER A 50 -15.30 1.61 -5.22
C SER A 50 -15.36 3.08 -4.80
N VAL A 51 -15.45 3.98 -5.78
CA VAL A 51 -15.82 5.37 -5.49
C VAL A 51 -17.27 5.34 -5.00
N PRO A 52 -17.56 5.84 -3.77
CA PRO A 52 -18.94 5.88 -3.30
C PRO A 52 -19.77 6.78 -4.22
N GLU A 53 -21.02 6.39 -4.49
CA GLU A 53 -21.94 7.09 -5.40
C GLU A 53 -22.12 8.57 -5.05
N ASP A 54 -21.95 8.92 -3.77
CA ASP A 54 -22.11 10.29 -3.25
C ASP A 54 -20.84 11.16 -3.36
N ALA A 55 -19.71 10.62 -3.85
CA ALA A 55 -18.52 11.41 -4.10
C ALA A 55 -18.67 12.16 -5.43
N GLU A 56 -19.38 13.30 -5.40
CA GLU A 56 -19.27 14.32 -6.45
C GLU A 56 -17.82 14.84 -6.48
N LEU A 57 -16.96 14.15 -7.23
CA LEU A 57 -15.65 14.66 -7.64
C LEU A 57 -15.90 15.80 -8.63
N THR A 58 -16.08 17.00 -8.09
CA THR A 58 -16.06 18.23 -8.88
C THR A 58 -14.66 18.38 -9.48
N ALA A 59 -14.58 18.24 -10.81
CA ALA A 59 -13.37 18.35 -11.61
C ALA A 59 -12.89 19.79 -11.78
#